data_AF-A0A7C3GLK0-F1
#
_entry.id   AF-A0A7C3GLK0-F1
#
_cell.length_a   1.000
_cell.length_b   1.000
_cell.length_c   1.000
_cell.angle_alpha   90.00
_cell.angle_beta   90.00
_cell.angle_gamma   90.00
#
_symmetry.space_group_name_H-M   'P 1'
#
loop_
_entity.id
_entity.type
_entity.pdbx_description
1 polymer ?
#
loop_
_entity_poly.entity_id
_entity_poly.type
_entity_poly.pdbx_seq_one_letter_code
_entity_poly.pdbx_strand_id
1 'polypeptide(L)'
;HPKGQALLEPGGWLKKDALNVWTVGLTMCFGIMGLPHILMRFFTVKNAAGARKSVAYATIIMSGFYIFILIIGLGSVALLWGQPQYYDDAGKLLGGSNMVALHTAQALGGDLLLGFMSAVAFATILAVVAGLTLAASAAISHDLYAIVIKNNKADPKRELMISKITVVAVGLMSIVLGLLFETQNIAVVTAFALAIAASVNFPILLLAMYWRGLTSHGAVWGGALTFALTLVIIVLSDSIWVQVLGHETAIFPYVYPTVFSMPAGFVLVVLFSLLDRSDKAALEKSRFDGQFVRSETGIGADKAAKH
;
A
#
# COMPACT_ATOMS: atom_id res chain seq x y z
N HIS A 1 -6.39 -30.28 12.81
CA HIS A 1 -6.98 -28.92 12.74
C HIS A 1 -8.50 -29.01 12.55
N PRO A 2 -9.34 -28.31 13.34
CA PRO A 2 -10.80 -28.42 13.34
C PRO A 2 -11.44 -28.02 12.01
N LYS A 3 -10.76 -27.18 11.22
CA LYS A 3 -11.20 -26.80 9.87
C LYS A 3 -11.00 -27.90 8.80
N GLY A 4 -10.23 -28.97 9.05
CA GLY A 4 -10.07 -30.10 8.13
C GLY A 4 -9.81 -29.70 6.66
N GLN A 5 -10.67 -30.18 5.75
CA GLN A 5 -10.61 -29.87 4.31
C GLN A 5 -10.91 -28.40 3.97
N ALA A 6 -11.62 -27.67 4.84
CA ALA A 6 -11.91 -26.25 4.64
C ALA A 6 -10.66 -25.36 4.72
N LEU A 7 -9.52 -25.90 5.15
CA LEU A 7 -8.23 -25.20 5.13
C LEU A 7 -7.60 -25.16 3.73
N LEU A 8 -7.96 -26.13 2.87
CA LEU A 8 -7.56 -26.22 1.47
C LEU A 8 -8.56 -25.55 0.53
N GLU A 9 -9.72 -25.12 1.05
CA GLU A 9 -10.68 -24.33 0.26
C GLU A 9 -10.07 -22.97 -0.10
N PRO A 10 -10.05 -22.58 -1.39
CA PRO A 10 -9.58 -21.27 -1.80
C PRO A 10 -10.46 -20.20 -1.16
N GLY A 11 -9.83 -19.32 -0.39
CA GLY A 11 -10.50 -18.17 0.22
C GLY A 11 -11.28 -18.46 1.50
N GLY A 12 -10.94 -19.46 2.31
CA GLY A 12 -11.63 -19.68 3.61
C GLY A 12 -11.62 -18.49 4.61
N TRP A 13 -10.82 -17.45 4.37
CA TRP A 13 -10.81 -16.16 5.08
C TRP A 13 -11.67 -15.08 4.41
N LEU A 14 -11.98 -15.26 3.13
CA LEU A 14 -13.04 -14.53 2.43
C LEU A 14 -14.34 -15.28 2.73
N LYS A 15 -15.20 -14.72 3.60
CA LYS A 15 -16.61 -15.16 3.69
C LYS A 15 -17.08 -15.40 2.25
N LYS A 16 -17.67 -16.57 1.94
CA LYS A 16 -17.90 -17.18 0.59
C LYS A 16 -18.65 -16.31 -0.46
N ASP A 17 -18.70 -15.01 -0.26
CA ASP A 17 -19.15 -13.97 -1.17
C ASP A 17 -18.14 -13.73 -2.29
N ALA A 18 -18.56 -13.99 -3.52
CA ALA A 18 -17.78 -13.70 -4.72
C ALA A 18 -17.29 -12.24 -4.77
N LEU A 19 -18.07 -11.29 -4.24
CA LEU A 19 -17.69 -9.87 -4.23
C LEU A 19 -16.45 -9.60 -3.36
N ASN A 20 -16.29 -10.30 -2.23
CA ASN A 20 -15.11 -10.15 -1.38
C ASN A 20 -13.84 -10.63 -2.10
N VAL A 21 -13.94 -11.68 -2.94
CA VAL A 21 -12.80 -12.17 -3.72
C VAL A 21 -12.38 -11.14 -4.76
N TRP A 22 -13.36 -10.54 -5.44
CA TRP A 22 -13.12 -9.46 -6.39
C TRP A 22 -12.54 -8.20 -5.72
N THR A 23 -13.04 -7.79 -4.55
CA THR A 23 -12.49 -6.62 -3.83
C THR A 23 -11.03 -6.83 -3.47
N VAL A 24 -10.66 -8.01 -2.96
CA VAL A 24 -9.27 -8.36 -2.66
C VAL A 24 -8.41 -8.34 -3.90
N GLY A 25 -8.85 -9.01 -4.98
CA GLY A 25 -8.09 -9.08 -6.23
C GLY A 25 -7.81 -7.69 -6.79
N LEU A 26 -8.84 -6.83 -6.85
CA LEU A 26 -8.70 -5.44 -7.29
C LEU A 26 -7.76 -4.64 -6.38
N THR A 27 -7.89 -4.80 -5.06
CA THR A 27 -7.02 -4.14 -4.07
C THR A 27 -5.55 -4.48 -4.31
N MET A 28 -5.24 -5.76 -4.48
CA MET A 28 -3.87 -6.23 -4.67
C MET A 28 -3.31 -5.81 -6.03
N CYS A 29 -4.08 -5.97 -7.10
CA CYS A 29 -3.62 -5.61 -8.46
C CYS A 29 -3.41 -4.10 -8.61
N PHE A 30 -4.41 -3.30 -8.25
CA PHE A 30 -4.38 -1.85 -8.48
C PHE A 30 -3.67 -1.09 -7.36
N GLY A 31 -3.62 -1.63 -6.14
CA GLY A 31 -2.91 -1.01 -5.02
C GLY A 31 -1.41 -0.93 -5.27
N ILE A 32 -0.81 -2.00 -5.82
CA ILE A 32 0.63 -2.03 -6.17
C ILE A 32 0.94 -0.97 -7.24
N MET A 33 0.06 -0.82 -8.24
CA MET A 33 0.23 0.19 -9.29
C MET A 33 0.07 1.63 -8.79
N GLY A 34 -0.74 1.84 -7.74
CA GLY A 34 -1.00 3.16 -7.15
C GLY A 34 0.11 3.68 -6.22
N LEU A 35 1.16 2.91 -5.94
CA LEU A 35 2.21 3.27 -4.98
C LEU A 35 3.37 4.04 -5.66
N PRO A 36 3.51 5.36 -5.42
CA PRO A 36 4.47 6.19 -6.14
C PRO A 36 5.93 5.79 -5.91
N HIS A 37 6.25 5.26 -4.72
CA HIS A 37 7.60 4.83 -4.36
C HIS A 37 8.13 3.68 -5.24
N ILE A 38 7.24 2.87 -5.82
CA ILE A 38 7.58 1.80 -6.77
C ILE A 38 7.77 2.40 -8.16
N LEU A 39 6.86 3.27 -8.60
CA LEU A 39 6.92 3.92 -9.91
C LEU A 39 8.18 4.76 -10.08
N MET A 40 8.56 5.53 -9.06
CA MET A 40 9.79 6.34 -9.08
C MET A 40 11.06 5.52 -9.30
N ARG A 41 11.08 4.25 -8.87
CA ARG A 41 12.22 3.36 -9.12
C ARG A 41 12.29 2.89 -10.57
N PHE A 42 11.17 2.73 -11.25
CA PHE A 42 11.16 2.37 -12.68
C PHE A 42 11.64 3.51 -13.58
N PHE A 43 11.43 4.78 -13.16
CA PHE A 43 11.85 5.95 -13.92
C PHE A 43 13.36 6.20 -13.94
N THR A 44 14.14 5.48 -13.13
CA THR A 44 15.61 5.55 -13.18
C THR A 44 16.22 4.65 -14.27
N VAL A 45 15.41 3.79 -14.90
CA VAL A 45 15.86 2.90 -15.98
C VAL A 45 15.82 3.64 -17.31
N LYS A 46 16.99 3.81 -17.94
CA LYS A 46 17.15 4.58 -19.18
C LYS A 46 16.38 4.03 -20.39
N ASN A 47 16.05 2.74 -20.39
CA ASN A 47 15.44 2.06 -21.54
C ASN A 47 14.14 1.32 -21.17
N ALA A 48 13.08 1.53 -21.95
CA ALA A 48 11.80 0.83 -21.79
C ALA A 48 11.93 -0.70 -21.83
N ALA A 49 12.82 -1.24 -22.66
CA ALA A 49 13.11 -2.67 -22.70
C ALA A 49 13.75 -3.19 -21.38
N GLY A 50 14.59 -2.38 -20.73
CA GLY A 50 15.18 -2.69 -19.43
C GLY A 50 14.14 -2.68 -18.32
N ALA A 51 13.21 -1.71 -18.36
CA ALA A 51 12.11 -1.63 -17.40
C ALA A 51 11.21 -2.88 -17.49
N ARG A 52 10.84 -3.32 -18.70
CA ARG A 52 10.05 -4.55 -18.89
C ARG A 52 10.73 -5.81 -18.36
N LYS A 53 12.04 -5.95 -18.56
CA LYS A 53 12.82 -7.06 -17.98
C LYS A 53 12.82 -7.00 -16.46
N SER A 54 13.02 -5.82 -15.88
CA SER A 54 12.98 -5.63 -14.42
C SER A 54 11.61 -6.02 -13.84
N VAL A 55 10.51 -5.62 -14.48
CA VAL A 55 9.15 -6.02 -14.09
C VAL A 55 8.98 -7.54 -14.18
N ALA A 56 9.49 -8.19 -15.23
CA ALA A 56 9.41 -9.65 -15.36
C ALA A 56 10.15 -10.38 -14.24
N TYR A 57 11.39 -9.99 -13.94
CA TYR A 57 12.15 -10.56 -12.81
C TYR A 57 11.45 -10.32 -11.46
N ALA A 58 10.96 -9.10 -11.24
CA ALA A 58 10.22 -8.77 -10.02
C ALA A 58 8.97 -9.64 -9.88
N THR A 59 8.22 -9.87 -10.97
CA THR A 59 7.01 -10.69 -10.97
C THR A 59 7.33 -12.15 -10.63
N ILE A 60 8.41 -12.71 -11.18
CA ILE A 60 8.83 -14.09 -10.90
C ILE A 60 9.23 -14.24 -9.43
N ILE A 61 10.03 -13.32 -8.91
CA ILE A 61 10.49 -13.35 -7.51
C ILE A 61 9.29 -13.20 -6.55
N MET A 62 8.37 -12.28 -6.83
CA MET A 62 7.14 -12.10 -6.04
C MET A 62 6.25 -13.33 -6.08
N SER A 63 6.08 -13.95 -7.25
CA SER A 63 5.29 -15.18 -7.39
C SER A 63 5.89 -16.33 -6.59
N GLY A 64 7.22 -16.49 -6.64
CA GLY A 64 7.93 -17.48 -5.83
C GLY A 64 7.75 -17.23 -4.33
N PHE A 65 7.82 -15.97 -3.89
CA PHE A 65 7.56 -15.59 -2.50
C PHE A 65 6.14 -15.96 -2.03
N TYR A 66 5.11 -15.72 -2.85
CA TYR A 66 3.73 -16.10 -2.51
C TYR A 66 3.55 -17.62 -2.40
N ILE A 67 4.26 -18.41 -3.20
CA ILE A 67 4.28 -19.87 -3.07
C ILE A 67 4.91 -20.29 -1.73
N PHE A 68 6.00 -19.64 -1.32
CA PHE A 68 6.62 -19.93 -0.01
C PHE A 68 5.71 -19.58 1.16
N ILE A 69 4.92 -18.50 1.09
CA ILE A 69 3.92 -18.18 2.12
C ILE A 69 2.94 -19.35 2.31
N LEU A 70 2.47 -19.95 1.21
CA LEU A 70 1.54 -21.08 1.27
C LEU A 70 2.20 -22.32 1.90
N ILE A 71 3.45 -22.61 1.54
CA ILE A 71 4.21 -23.74 2.09
C ILE A 71 4.43 -23.55 3.60
N ILE A 72 4.86 -22.36 4.02
CA ILE A 72 5.07 -22.03 5.44
C ILE A 72 3.74 -22.07 6.20
N GLY A 73 2.66 -21.52 5.63
CA GLY A 73 1.34 -21.53 6.24
C GLY A 73 0.81 -22.94 6.50
N LEU A 74 0.83 -23.81 5.49
CA LEU A 74 0.39 -25.21 5.65
C LEU A 74 1.36 -26.01 6.52
N GLY A 75 2.67 -25.80 6.38
CA GLY A 75 3.70 -26.44 7.19
C GLY A 75 3.58 -26.10 8.68
N SER A 76 3.23 -24.84 8.99
CA SER A 76 2.97 -24.40 10.36
C SER A 76 1.79 -25.13 10.99
N VAL A 77 0.71 -25.37 10.23
CA VAL A 77 -0.45 -26.13 10.71
C VAL A 77 -0.08 -27.59 10.96
N ALA A 78 0.81 -28.19 10.17
CA ALA A 78 1.25 -29.55 10.40
C ALA A 78 2.16 -29.69 11.64
N LEU A 79 3.02 -28.70 11.90
CA LEU A 79 4.06 -28.77 12.93
C LEU A 79 3.64 -28.22 14.29
N LEU A 80 2.87 -27.12 14.30
CA LEU A 80 2.44 -26.48 15.54
C LEU A 80 1.21 -27.17 16.12
N TRP A 81 0.34 -27.73 15.27
CA TRP A 81 -0.92 -28.31 15.72
C TRP A 81 -0.70 -29.49 16.67
N GLY A 82 -1.25 -29.41 17.88
CA GLY A 82 -1.13 -30.44 18.91
C GLY A 82 0.01 -30.23 19.91
N GLN A 83 0.78 -29.13 19.79
CA GLN A 83 1.80 -28.77 20.78
C GLN A 83 1.30 -27.65 21.70
N PRO A 84 1.03 -27.91 23.00
CA PRO A 84 0.48 -26.90 23.91
C PRO A 84 1.36 -25.66 24.08
N GLN A 85 2.68 -25.79 23.90
CA GLN A 85 3.65 -24.71 24.11
C GLN A 85 3.48 -23.49 23.20
N TYR A 86 2.77 -23.61 22.07
CA TYR A 86 2.57 -22.52 21.12
C TYR A 86 1.17 -21.88 21.20
N TYR A 87 0.30 -22.41 22.05
CA TYR A 87 -1.08 -21.94 22.20
C TYR A 87 -1.32 -21.47 23.63
N ASP A 88 -2.15 -20.44 23.77
CA ASP A 88 -2.67 -20.02 25.06
C ASP A 88 -3.78 -20.98 25.57
N ASP A 89 -4.22 -20.78 26.81
CA ASP A 89 -5.31 -21.58 27.42
C ASP A 89 -6.64 -21.47 26.65
N ALA A 90 -6.79 -20.44 25.80
CA ALA A 90 -7.93 -20.23 24.92
C ALA A 90 -7.76 -20.88 23.52
N GLY A 91 -6.66 -21.58 23.27
CA GLY A 91 -6.36 -22.25 22.00
C GLY A 91 -5.96 -21.30 20.86
N LYS A 92 -5.59 -20.05 21.16
CA LYS A 92 -5.02 -19.10 20.19
C LYS A 92 -3.50 -19.19 20.20
N LEU A 93 -2.89 -18.93 19.05
CA LEU A 93 -1.43 -18.91 18.94
C LEU A 93 -0.84 -17.77 19.78
N LEU A 94 0.19 -18.06 20.57
CA LEU A 94 0.89 -17.06 21.38
C LEU A 94 1.49 -15.97 20.47
N GLY A 95 1.13 -14.71 20.73
CA GLY A 95 1.53 -13.57 19.89
C GLY A 95 0.76 -13.44 18.57
N GLY A 96 -0.33 -14.19 18.39
CA GLY A 96 -1.27 -14.04 17.28
C GLY A 96 -0.77 -14.57 15.94
N SER A 97 -1.53 -14.31 14.88
CA SER A 97 -1.26 -14.85 13.54
C SER A 97 0.05 -14.37 12.92
N ASN A 98 0.59 -13.25 13.41
CA ASN A 98 1.84 -12.67 12.89
C ASN A 98 3.08 -13.48 13.35
N MET A 99 2.95 -14.28 14.41
CA MET A 99 4.05 -15.09 14.96
C MET A 99 4.17 -16.49 14.36
N VAL A 100 3.25 -16.88 13.47
CA VAL A 100 3.20 -18.22 12.86
C VAL A 100 4.54 -18.63 12.24
N ALA A 101 5.18 -17.74 11.48
CA ALA A 101 6.45 -18.04 10.83
C ALA A 101 7.60 -18.23 11.84
N LEU A 102 7.65 -17.43 12.91
CA LEU A 102 8.68 -17.52 13.94
C LEU A 102 8.50 -18.78 14.80
N HIS A 103 7.27 -19.11 15.19
CA HIS A 103 6.97 -20.35 15.90
C HIS A 103 7.27 -21.58 15.05
N THR A 104 7.01 -21.51 13.74
CA THR A 104 7.39 -22.59 12.81
C THR A 104 8.90 -22.75 12.75
N ALA A 105 9.66 -21.65 12.72
CA ALA A 105 11.12 -21.70 12.79
C ALA A 105 11.61 -22.34 14.11
N GLN A 106 11.00 -21.99 15.24
CA GLN A 106 11.31 -22.62 16.53
C GLN A 106 11.00 -24.12 16.51
N ALA A 107 9.88 -24.52 15.93
CA ALA A 107 9.50 -25.93 15.84
C ALA A 107 10.46 -26.76 14.96
N LEU A 108 11.06 -26.17 13.92
CA LEU A 108 12.03 -26.87 13.06
C LEU A 108 13.45 -26.91 13.64
N GLY A 109 13.91 -25.83 14.26
CA GLY A 109 15.34 -25.65 14.58
C GLY A 109 15.62 -25.12 15.98
N GLY A 110 14.63 -25.16 16.87
CA GLY A 110 14.73 -24.69 18.24
C GLY A 110 15.06 -23.20 18.36
N ASP A 111 15.58 -22.82 19.52
CA ASP A 111 15.86 -21.42 19.85
C ASP A 111 16.94 -20.79 18.96
N LEU A 112 17.84 -21.61 18.39
CA LEU A 112 18.85 -21.15 17.45
C LEU A 112 18.20 -20.59 16.17
N LEU A 113 17.28 -21.36 15.57
CA LEU A 113 16.61 -20.93 14.34
C LEU A 113 15.61 -19.81 14.61
N LEU A 114 14.94 -19.81 15.77
CA LEU A 114 14.12 -18.68 16.21
C LEU A 114 14.95 -17.40 16.34
N GLY A 115 16.11 -17.47 17.00
CA GLY A 115 17.00 -16.33 17.18
C GLY A 115 17.53 -15.79 15.84
N PHE A 116 17.95 -16.69 14.96
CA PHE A 116 18.39 -16.34 13.61
C PHE A 116 17.28 -15.67 12.79
N MET A 117 16.09 -16.28 12.74
CA MET A 117 14.95 -15.72 12.00
C MET A 117 14.47 -14.39 12.59
N SER A 118 14.51 -14.24 13.91
CA SER A 118 14.18 -12.98 14.59
C SER A 118 15.19 -11.88 14.24
N ALA A 119 16.49 -12.20 14.18
CA ALA A 119 17.52 -11.25 13.75
C ALA A 119 17.34 -10.82 12.29
N VAL A 120 17.02 -11.76 11.39
CA VAL A 120 16.73 -11.46 9.98
C VAL A 120 15.46 -10.61 9.85
N ALA A 121 14.39 -10.94 10.58
CA ALA A 121 13.16 -10.16 10.61
C ALA A 121 13.43 -8.73 11.10
N PHE A 122 14.18 -8.57 12.19
CA PHE A 122 14.53 -7.26 12.71
C PHE A 122 15.36 -6.43 11.72
N ALA A 123 16.39 -7.03 11.12
CA ALA A 123 17.25 -6.36 10.14
C ALA A 123 16.46 -5.92 8.89
N THR A 124 15.56 -6.77 8.40
CA THR A 124 14.73 -6.46 7.23
C THR A 124 13.69 -5.38 7.52
N ILE A 125 13.04 -5.41 8.69
CA ILE A 125 12.12 -4.35 9.12
C ILE A 125 12.86 -3.01 9.22
N LEU A 126 14.01 -2.97 9.89
CA LEU A 126 14.79 -1.74 10.04
C LEU A 126 15.20 -1.14 8.68
N ALA A 127 15.63 -1.99 7.74
CA ALA A 127 15.98 -1.57 6.38
C ALA A 127 14.79 -0.97 5.62
N VAL A 128 13.61 -1.61 5.69
CA VAL A 128 12.39 -1.12 5.02
C VAL A 128 11.87 0.16 5.66
N VAL A 129 11.83 0.23 6.99
CA VAL A 129 11.39 1.42 7.75
C VAL A 129 12.27 2.61 7.41
N ALA A 130 13.61 2.46 7.39
CA ALA A 130 14.52 3.53 7.00
C ALA A 130 14.22 4.03 5.57
N GLY A 131 14.03 3.11 4.61
CA GLY A 131 13.72 3.44 3.22
C GLY A 131 12.40 4.20 3.06
N LEU A 132 11.32 3.71 3.67
CA LEU A 132 10.00 4.35 3.59
C LEU A 132 9.95 5.69 4.33
N THR A 133 10.66 5.82 5.46
CA THR A 133 10.72 7.08 6.20
C THR A 133 11.45 8.17 5.43
N LEU A 134 12.55 7.82 4.73
CA LEU A 134 13.23 8.75 3.85
C LEU A 134 12.37 9.16 2.65
N ALA A 135 11.65 8.22 2.05
CA ALA A 135 10.73 8.51 0.96
C ALA A 135 9.59 9.43 1.40
N ALA A 136 8.99 9.17 2.58
CA ALA A 136 7.95 10.02 3.15
C ALA A 136 8.46 11.42 3.49
N SER A 137 9.67 11.51 4.04
CA SER A 137 10.31 12.79 4.33
C SER A 137 10.55 13.60 3.06
N ALA A 138 11.06 12.98 1.99
CA ALA A 138 11.26 13.64 0.70
C ALA A 138 9.93 14.14 0.11
N ALA A 139 8.87 13.32 0.14
CA ALA A 139 7.56 13.73 -0.35
C ALA A 139 7.01 14.96 0.41
N ILE A 140 7.22 15.04 1.73
CA ILE A 140 6.75 16.17 2.53
C ILE A 140 7.65 17.40 2.39
N SER A 141 8.98 17.25 2.40
CA SER A 141 9.90 18.38 2.32
C SER A 141 9.98 18.98 0.92
N HIS A 142 10.05 18.12 -0.11
CA HIS A 142 10.24 18.55 -1.49
C HIS A 142 8.89 18.76 -2.19
N ASP A 143 7.99 17.77 -2.17
CA ASP A 143 6.75 17.88 -2.95
C ASP A 143 5.72 18.78 -2.27
N LEU A 144 5.52 18.65 -0.96
CA LEU A 144 4.57 19.50 -0.25
C LEU A 144 5.17 20.86 0.13
N TYR A 145 6.31 20.90 0.81
CA TYR A 145 6.84 22.17 1.31
C TYR A 145 7.54 23.00 0.21
N ALA A 146 8.50 22.44 -0.52
CA ALA A 146 9.26 23.21 -1.50
C ALA A 146 8.43 23.56 -2.75
N ILE A 147 7.73 22.58 -3.33
CA ILE A 147 6.96 22.77 -4.56
C ILE A 147 5.61 23.44 -4.28
N VAL A 148 4.76 22.87 -3.41
CA VAL A 148 3.39 23.36 -3.23
C VAL A 148 3.32 24.61 -2.33
N ILE A 149 3.96 24.60 -1.16
CA ILE A 149 3.84 25.73 -0.20
C ILE A 149 4.75 26.90 -0.61
N LYS A 150 5.98 26.62 -1.05
CA LYS A 150 6.97 27.64 -1.38
C LYS A 150 7.10 27.95 -2.87
N ASN A 151 6.30 27.32 -3.74
CA ASN A 151 6.32 27.57 -5.20
C ASN A 151 7.74 27.51 -5.78
N ASN A 152 8.52 26.51 -5.38
CA ASN A 152 9.91 26.27 -5.80
C ASN A 152 10.91 27.38 -5.39
N LYS A 153 10.62 28.11 -4.31
CA LYS A 153 11.49 29.16 -3.72
C LYS A 153 11.93 28.82 -2.30
N ALA A 154 12.00 27.53 -1.95
CA ALA A 154 12.45 27.11 -0.63
C ALA A 154 13.95 27.35 -0.47
N ASP A 155 14.35 27.80 0.73
CA ASP A 155 15.77 27.86 1.11
C ASP A 155 16.27 26.43 1.39
N PRO A 156 17.35 25.96 0.73
CA PRO A 156 17.90 24.62 0.92
C PRO A 156 18.18 24.27 2.38
N LYS A 157 18.60 25.24 3.20
CA LYS A 157 18.85 25.00 4.64
C LYS A 157 17.58 24.67 5.40
N ARG A 158 16.48 25.38 5.11
CA ARG A 158 15.18 25.14 5.74
C ARG A 158 14.53 23.86 5.24
N GLU A 159 14.70 23.53 3.96
CA GLU A 159 14.23 22.26 3.40
C GLU A 159 14.87 21.05 4.11
N LEU A 160 16.19 21.08 4.31
CA LEU A 160 16.90 20.03 5.07
C LEU A 160 16.44 19.95 6.53
N MET A 161 16.15 21.07 7.19
CA MET A 161 15.61 21.06 8.56
C MET A 161 14.21 20.43 8.61
N ILE A 162 13.33 20.80 7.68
CA ILE A 162 11.97 20.26 7.60
C ILE A 162 12.01 18.76 7.28
N SER A 163 12.90 18.32 6.40
CA SER A 163 13.12 16.91 6.12
C SER A 163 13.48 16.13 7.41
N LYS A 164 14.42 16.62 8.22
CA LYS A 164 14.81 15.98 9.50
C LYS A 164 13.66 15.94 10.51
N ILE A 165 12.93 17.04 10.67
CA ILE A 165 11.77 17.11 11.58
C ILE A 165 10.70 16.11 11.11
N THR A 166 10.45 16.04 9.81
CA THR A 166 9.48 15.12 9.22
C THR A 166 9.85 13.66 9.47
N VAL A 167 11.13 13.28 9.32
CA VAL A 167 11.60 11.91 9.64
C VAL A 167 11.24 11.54 11.07
N VAL A 168 11.50 12.43 12.04
CA VAL A 168 11.20 12.18 13.45
C VAL A 168 9.70 12.12 13.69
N ALA A 169 8.92 13.05 13.14
CA ALA A 169 7.47 13.10 13.32
C ALA A 169 6.77 11.88 12.71
N VAL A 170 7.11 11.51 11.48
CA VAL A 170 6.57 10.32 10.80
C VAL A 170 6.98 9.04 11.53
N GLY A 171 8.23 8.96 12.01
CA GLY A 171 8.71 7.83 12.81
C GLY A 171 7.93 7.66 14.11
N LEU A 172 7.75 8.75 14.88
CA LEU A 172 7.02 8.72 16.15
C LEU A 172 5.54 8.37 15.94
N MET A 173 4.91 8.93 14.91
CA MET A 173 3.54 8.59 14.51
C MET A 173 3.42 7.11 14.11
N SER A 174 4.40 6.58 13.37
CA SER A 174 4.43 5.17 12.96
C SER A 174 4.55 4.23 14.17
N ILE A 175 5.32 4.60 15.20
CA ILE A 175 5.41 3.84 16.45
C ILE A 175 4.08 3.81 17.18
N VAL A 176 3.42 4.97 17.33
CA VAL A 176 2.11 5.07 18.01
C VAL A 176 1.06 4.24 17.27
N LEU A 177 0.99 4.36 15.94
CA LEU A 177 0.07 3.55 15.13
C LEU A 177 0.43 2.06 15.21
N GLY A 178 1.71 1.70 15.21
CA GLY A 178 2.17 0.32 15.36
C GLY A 178 1.69 -0.32 16.68
N LEU A 179 1.77 0.41 17.78
CA LEU A 179 1.28 -0.05 19.10
C LEU A 179 -0.25 -0.19 19.13
N LEU A 180 -0.99 0.75 18.51
CA LEU A 180 -2.46 0.68 18.45
C LEU A 180 -2.96 -0.52 17.62
N PHE A 181 -2.21 -0.93 16.59
CA PHE A 181 -2.58 -2.01 15.68
C PHE A 181 -1.81 -3.32 15.93
N GLU A 182 -1.12 -3.48 17.07
CA GLU A 182 -0.25 -4.64 17.34
C GLU A 182 -1.00 -5.98 17.36
N THR A 183 -2.28 -5.97 17.74
CA THR A 183 -3.13 -7.17 17.84
C THR A 183 -3.75 -7.56 16.50
N GLN A 184 -3.64 -6.69 15.50
CA GLN A 184 -4.24 -6.91 14.19
C GLN A 184 -3.33 -7.71 13.28
N ASN A 185 -3.93 -8.45 12.36
CA ASN A 185 -3.17 -9.17 11.34
C ASN A 185 -2.53 -8.16 10.38
N ILE A 186 -1.21 -8.21 10.23
CA ILE A 186 -0.44 -7.28 9.39
C ILE A 186 -0.92 -7.34 7.93
N ALA A 187 -1.38 -8.50 7.45
CA ALA A 187 -1.91 -8.66 6.10
C ALA A 187 -3.18 -7.80 5.88
N VAL A 188 -4.06 -7.69 6.88
CA VAL A 188 -5.28 -6.88 6.81
C VAL A 188 -4.93 -5.39 6.80
N VAL A 189 -4.04 -4.96 7.70
CA VAL A 189 -3.58 -3.55 7.78
C VAL A 189 -2.88 -3.13 6.48
N THR A 190 -2.03 -3.99 5.93
CA THR A 190 -1.35 -3.75 4.64
C THR A 190 -2.36 -3.64 3.50
N ALA A 191 -3.39 -4.48 3.49
CA ALA A 191 -4.42 -4.43 2.46
C ALA A 191 -5.28 -3.14 2.54
N PHE A 192 -5.47 -2.53 3.71
CA PHE A 192 -6.08 -1.19 3.80
C PHE A 192 -5.23 -0.11 3.12
N ALA A 193 -3.91 -0.12 3.34
CA ALA A 193 -3.01 0.82 2.66
C ALA A 193 -3.07 0.65 1.13
N LEU A 194 -3.09 -0.60 0.65
CA LEU A 194 -3.26 -0.91 -0.77
C LEU A 194 -4.64 -0.49 -1.30
N ALA A 195 -5.70 -0.63 -0.52
CA ALA A 195 -7.06 -0.22 -0.91
C ALA A 195 -7.14 1.30 -1.09
N ILE A 196 -6.51 2.06 -0.20
CA ILE A 196 -6.39 3.52 -0.32
C ILE A 196 -5.59 3.88 -1.58
N ALA A 197 -4.44 3.25 -1.80
CA ALA A 197 -3.62 3.49 -3.00
C ALA A 197 -4.38 3.17 -4.30
N ALA A 198 -5.12 2.04 -4.32
CA ALA A 198 -5.96 1.62 -5.44
C ALA A 198 -7.13 2.57 -5.70
N SER A 199 -7.66 3.21 -4.67
CA SER A 199 -8.85 4.06 -4.77
C SER A 199 -8.53 5.52 -5.08
N VAL A 200 -7.41 6.03 -4.57
CA VAL A 200 -7.04 7.46 -4.69
C VAL A 200 -5.97 7.64 -5.76
N ASN A 201 -4.82 7.00 -5.60
CA ASN A 201 -3.67 7.25 -6.45
C ASN A 201 -3.84 6.65 -7.84
N PHE A 202 -4.33 5.41 -7.91
CA PHE A 202 -4.48 4.73 -9.19
C PHE A 202 -5.40 5.49 -10.17
N PRO A 203 -6.61 5.96 -9.79
CA PRO A 203 -7.44 6.75 -10.69
C PRO A 203 -6.78 8.05 -11.14
N ILE A 204 -6.12 8.77 -10.22
CA ILE A 204 -5.41 10.03 -10.55
C ILE A 204 -4.28 9.77 -11.54
N LEU A 205 -3.46 8.74 -11.30
CA LEU A 205 -2.35 8.36 -12.18
C LEU A 205 -2.85 7.93 -13.56
N LEU A 206 -3.89 7.08 -13.62
CA LEU A 206 -4.45 6.61 -14.88
C LEU A 206 -5.04 7.76 -15.69
N LEU A 207 -5.82 8.64 -15.05
CA LEU A 207 -6.39 9.81 -15.71
C LEU A 207 -5.30 10.80 -16.14
N ALA A 208 -4.22 10.96 -15.37
CA ALA A 208 -3.11 11.83 -15.74
C ALA A 208 -2.37 11.35 -16.99
N MET A 209 -2.34 10.03 -17.24
CA MET A 209 -1.69 9.44 -18.40
C MET A 209 -2.59 9.40 -19.64
N TYR A 210 -3.88 9.09 -19.47
CA TYR A 210 -4.77 8.75 -20.59
C TYR A 210 -5.93 9.73 -20.81
N TRP A 211 -6.19 10.65 -19.88
CA TRP A 211 -7.31 11.58 -20.00
C TRP A 211 -6.87 13.04 -20.00
N ARG A 212 -7.07 13.67 -21.14
CA ARG A 212 -6.81 15.10 -21.35
C ARG A 212 -7.57 16.02 -20.38
N GLY A 213 -8.71 15.56 -19.86
CA GLY A 213 -9.60 16.36 -19.03
C GLY A 213 -9.15 16.57 -17.58
N LEU A 214 -8.09 15.89 -17.13
CA LEU A 214 -7.64 15.99 -15.73
C LEU A 214 -7.13 17.39 -15.41
N THR A 215 -7.58 17.93 -14.28
CA THR A 215 -7.15 19.25 -13.77
C THR A 215 -6.49 19.12 -12.42
N SER A 216 -5.62 20.07 -12.06
CA SER A 216 -4.98 20.11 -10.73
C SER A 216 -6.00 20.15 -9.60
N HIS A 217 -7.07 20.95 -9.72
CA HIS A 217 -8.12 21.00 -8.70
C HIS A 217 -8.93 19.71 -8.64
N GLY A 218 -9.22 19.09 -9.78
CA GLY A 218 -9.90 17.80 -9.84
C GLY A 218 -9.09 16.67 -9.21
N ALA A 219 -7.79 16.64 -9.41
CA ALA A 219 -6.89 15.68 -8.76
C ALA A 219 -6.82 15.89 -7.24
N VAL A 220 -6.69 17.15 -6.78
CA VAL A 220 -6.57 17.46 -5.35
C VAL A 220 -7.89 17.24 -4.60
N TRP A 221 -8.99 17.86 -5.05
CA TRP A 221 -10.28 17.77 -4.37
C TRP A 221 -10.96 16.42 -4.58
N GLY A 222 -10.92 15.90 -5.81
CA GLY A 222 -11.43 14.56 -6.10
C GLY A 222 -10.63 13.49 -5.35
N GLY A 223 -9.30 13.61 -5.31
CA GLY A 223 -8.44 12.73 -4.52
C GLY A 223 -8.70 12.82 -3.02
N ALA A 224 -8.78 14.03 -2.46
CA ALA A 224 -9.03 14.25 -1.03
C ALA A 224 -10.39 13.71 -0.58
N LEU A 225 -11.46 13.94 -1.37
CA LEU A 225 -12.79 13.42 -1.04
C LEU A 225 -12.83 11.90 -1.15
N THR A 226 -12.15 11.32 -2.14
CA THR A 226 -12.02 9.87 -2.29
C THR A 226 -11.24 9.24 -1.13
N PHE A 227 -10.16 9.90 -0.70
CA PHE A 227 -9.38 9.48 0.46
C PHE A 227 -10.24 9.47 1.74
N ALA A 228 -10.98 10.56 1.99
CA ALA A 228 -11.90 10.65 3.12
C ALA A 228 -12.99 9.56 3.06
N LEU A 229 -13.61 9.36 1.90
CA LEU A 229 -14.62 8.31 1.70
C LEU A 229 -14.04 6.92 1.97
N THR A 230 -12.85 6.63 1.46
CA THR A 230 -12.20 5.33 1.62
C THR A 230 -11.86 5.08 3.10
N LEU A 231 -11.36 6.10 3.81
CA LEU A 231 -11.12 6.00 5.25
C LEU A 231 -12.40 5.74 6.04
N VAL A 232 -13.48 6.43 5.72
CA VAL A 232 -14.78 6.22 6.37
C VAL A 232 -15.25 4.77 6.18
N ILE A 233 -15.16 4.22 4.96
CA ILE A 233 -15.55 2.83 4.70
C ILE A 233 -14.62 1.84 5.43
N ILE A 234 -13.32 2.10 5.49
CA ILE A 234 -12.36 1.26 6.23
C ILE A 234 -12.68 1.26 7.73
N VAL A 235 -12.99 2.41 8.32
CA VAL A 235 -13.36 2.51 9.74
C VAL A 235 -14.68 1.79 10.03
N LEU A 236 -15.65 1.84 9.09
CA LEU A 236 -16.94 1.15 9.18
C LEU A 236 -16.86 -0.37 8.89
N SER A 237 -15.70 -0.88 8.48
CA SER A 237 -15.50 -2.30 8.17
C SER A 237 -15.44 -3.16 9.43
N ASP A 238 -15.80 -4.44 9.30
CA ASP A 238 -15.75 -5.47 10.37
C ASP A 238 -14.41 -5.45 11.15
N SER A 239 -13.30 -5.29 10.43
CA SER A 239 -11.95 -5.30 11.00
C SER A 239 -11.61 -4.13 11.90
N ILE A 240 -12.26 -2.97 11.77
CA ILE A 240 -12.00 -1.80 12.64
C ILE A 240 -13.21 -1.54 13.54
N TRP A 241 -14.41 -1.50 12.97
CA TRP A 241 -15.65 -1.20 13.69
C TRP A 241 -15.97 -2.24 14.78
N VAL A 242 -15.80 -3.52 14.46
CA VAL A 242 -16.11 -4.61 15.40
C VAL A 242 -14.85 -5.01 16.16
N GLN A 243 -13.74 -5.25 15.47
CA GLN A 243 -12.53 -5.82 16.12
C GLN A 243 -11.66 -4.81 16.87
N VAL A 244 -11.69 -3.53 16.52
CA VAL A 244 -10.90 -2.48 17.20
C VAL A 244 -11.78 -1.62 18.11
N LEU A 245 -12.95 -1.19 17.62
CA LEU A 245 -13.87 -0.31 18.34
C LEU A 245 -14.90 -1.05 19.22
N GLY A 246 -15.05 -2.37 19.05
CA GLY A 246 -15.88 -3.20 19.93
C GLY A 246 -17.40 -3.10 19.70
N HIS A 247 -17.86 -2.63 18.54
CA HIS A 247 -19.30 -2.57 18.21
C HIS A 247 -19.85 -3.93 17.75
N GLU A 248 -21.15 -4.18 17.99
CA GLU A 248 -21.76 -5.51 17.80
C GLU A 248 -22.03 -5.90 16.33
N THR A 249 -22.24 -4.94 15.42
CA THR A 249 -22.54 -5.23 14.01
C THR A 249 -21.73 -4.34 13.08
N ALA A 250 -21.12 -4.94 12.05
CA ALA A 250 -20.42 -4.22 11.01
C ALA A 250 -21.43 -3.51 10.10
N ILE A 251 -21.34 -2.18 10.02
CA ILE A 251 -22.19 -1.37 9.12
C ILE A 251 -21.81 -1.65 7.65
N PHE A 252 -20.54 -2.01 7.39
CA PHE A 252 -20.07 -2.43 6.08
C PHE A 252 -19.59 -3.90 6.11
N PRO A 253 -20.26 -4.82 5.39
CA PRO A 253 -20.01 -6.26 5.51
C PRO A 253 -18.78 -6.76 4.72
N TYR A 254 -18.16 -5.91 3.91
CA TYR A 254 -17.00 -6.28 3.10
C TYR A 254 -15.68 -5.95 3.79
N VAL A 255 -14.70 -6.83 3.59
CA VAL A 255 -13.38 -6.69 4.21
C VAL A 255 -12.60 -5.51 3.62
N TYR A 256 -12.81 -5.21 2.32
CA TYR A 256 -12.11 -4.13 1.63
C TYR A 256 -13.05 -3.25 0.81
N PRO A 257 -12.87 -1.92 0.81
CA PRO A 257 -13.76 -0.97 0.17
C PRO A 257 -13.61 -0.89 -1.36
N THR A 258 -12.54 -1.49 -1.92
CA THR A 258 -11.97 -1.12 -3.22
C THR A 258 -12.93 -1.20 -4.41
N VAL A 259 -13.86 -2.16 -4.45
CA VAL A 259 -14.88 -2.25 -5.52
C VAL A 259 -15.78 -1.01 -5.55
N PHE A 260 -16.01 -0.38 -4.40
CA PHE A 260 -16.86 0.80 -4.28
C PHE A 260 -16.04 2.09 -4.29
N SER A 261 -14.93 2.12 -3.57
CA SER A 261 -14.11 3.32 -3.43
C SER A 261 -13.32 3.66 -4.70
N MET A 262 -12.90 2.68 -5.49
CA MET A 262 -12.16 2.95 -6.72
C MET A 262 -13.03 3.59 -7.82
N PRO A 263 -14.22 3.06 -8.17
CA PRO A 263 -15.12 3.74 -9.10
C PRO A 263 -15.56 5.11 -8.59
N ALA A 264 -15.82 5.25 -7.29
CA ALA A 264 -16.09 6.55 -6.68
C ALA A 264 -14.91 7.51 -6.90
N GLY A 265 -13.67 7.03 -6.77
CA GLY A 265 -12.46 7.78 -7.08
C GLY A 265 -12.41 8.32 -8.51
N PHE A 266 -12.66 7.46 -9.49
CA PHE A 266 -12.77 7.88 -10.90
C PHE A 266 -13.86 8.94 -11.09
N VAL A 267 -15.05 8.70 -10.56
CA VAL A 267 -16.20 9.60 -10.72
C VAL A 267 -15.91 10.96 -10.08
N LEU A 268 -15.39 10.98 -8.84
CA LEU A 268 -15.10 12.22 -8.13
C LEU A 268 -13.99 13.02 -8.82
N VAL A 269 -12.89 12.39 -9.22
CA VAL A 269 -11.80 13.07 -9.93
C VAL A 269 -12.27 13.62 -11.27
N VAL A 270 -13.08 12.86 -12.02
CA VAL A 270 -13.67 13.32 -13.28
C VAL A 270 -14.64 14.47 -13.04
N LEU A 271 -15.54 14.36 -12.07
CA LEU A 271 -16.55 15.36 -11.76
C LEU A 271 -15.92 16.69 -11.35
N PHE A 272 -14.96 16.69 -10.40
CA PHE A 272 -14.26 17.91 -10.03
C PHE A 272 -13.39 18.47 -11.16
N SER A 273 -12.85 17.61 -12.04
CA SER A 273 -12.10 18.08 -13.21
C SER A 273 -12.97 18.71 -14.30
N LEU A 274 -14.22 18.27 -14.44
CA LEU A 274 -15.19 18.87 -15.35
C LEU A 274 -15.77 20.18 -14.81
N LEU A 275 -15.93 20.28 -13.48
CA LEU A 275 -16.38 21.49 -12.81
C LEU A 275 -15.31 22.58 -12.77
N ASP A 276 -14.03 22.22 -12.89
CA ASP A 276 -12.94 23.19 -12.93
C ASP A 276 -12.91 23.96 -14.26
N ARG A 277 -13.28 25.25 -14.19
CA ARG A 277 -13.26 26.22 -15.29
C ARG A 277 -12.10 27.23 -15.17
N SER A 278 -11.10 26.94 -14.35
CA SER A 278 -9.92 27.80 -14.16
C SER A 278 -9.07 27.94 -15.43
N ASP A 279 -8.41 29.09 -15.61
CA ASP A 279 -7.43 29.31 -16.68
C ASP A 279 -6.28 28.28 -16.62
N LYS A 280 -5.95 27.80 -15.42
CA LYS A 280 -4.96 26.73 -15.22
C LYS A 280 -5.42 25.41 -15.84
N ALA A 281 -6.71 25.08 -15.75
CA ALA A 281 -7.27 23.87 -16.35
C ALA A 281 -7.19 23.91 -17.88
N ALA A 282 -7.40 25.08 -18.50
CA ALA A 282 -7.24 25.26 -19.94
C ALA A 282 -5.77 25.08 -20.39
N LEU A 283 -4.83 25.59 -19.60
CA LEU A 283 -3.40 25.42 -19.82
C LEU A 283 -2.93 23.96 -19.64
N GLU A 284 -3.46 23.25 -18.66
CA GLU A 284 -3.17 21.83 -18.42
C GLU A 284 -3.69 20.96 -19.58
N LYS A 285 -4.93 21.20 -20.02
CA LYS A 285 -5.54 20.52 -21.18
C LYS A 285 -4.78 20.75 -22.48
N SER A 286 -4.09 21.87 -22.65
CA SER A 286 -3.28 22.13 -23.86
C SER A 286 -1.90 21.48 -23.81
N ARG A 287 -1.36 21.24 -22.61
CA ARG A 287 -0.06 20.58 -22.40
C ARG A 287 -0.13 19.05 -22.53
N PHE A 288 -1.32 18.47 -22.37
CA PHE A 288 -1.53 17.02 -22.41
C PHE A 288 -1.01 16.38 -23.71
N ASP A 289 -1.31 16.96 -24.87
CA ASP A 289 -0.93 16.36 -26.16
C ASP A 289 0.62 16.25 -26.29
N GLY A 290 1.35 17.27 -25.83
CA GLY A 290 2.82 17.25 -25.79
C GLY A 290 3.39 16.25 -24.78
N GLN A 291 2.74 16.10 -23.62
CA GLN A 291 3.10 15.10 -22.62
C GLN A 291 2.86 13.67 -23.13
N PHE A 292 1.72 13.43 -23.78
CA PHE A 292 1.31 12.14 -24.33
C PHE A 292 2.26 11.68 -25.46
N VAL A 293 2.60 12.59 -26.39
CA VAL A 293 3.58 12.28 -27.44
C VAL A 293 4.95 11.96 -26.81
N ARG A 294 5.38 12.71 -25.79
CA ARG A 294 6.66 12.45 -25.11
C ARG A 294 6.68 11.13 -24.33
N SER A 295 5.56 10.74 -23.69
CA SER A 295 5.46 9.47 -22.98
C SER A 295 5.50 8.27 -23.91
N GLU A 296 4.84 8.35 -25.08
CA GLU A 296 4.78 7.25 -26.04
C GLU A 296 6.04 7.12 -26.91
N THR A 297 6.64 8.25 -27.31
CA THR A 297 7.80 8.24 -28.22
C THR A 297 9.14 8.29 -27.51
N GLY A 298 9.17 8.68 -26.23
CA GLY A 298 10.41 8.91 -25.47
C GLY A 298 11.24 10.13 -25.95
N ILE A 299 10.76 10.87 -26.97
CA ILE A 299 11.49 11.99 -27.57
C ILE A 299 11.63 13.12 -26.54
N GLY A 300 12.88 13.43 -26.18
CA GLY A 300 13.20 14.45 -25.18
C GLY A 300 13.25 13.95 -23.73
N ALA A 301 13.10 12.64 -23.46
CA ALA A 301 13.33 12.07 -22.13
C ALA A 301 14.82 12.15 -21.70
N ASP A 302 15.76 12.21 -22.65
CA ASP A 302 17.22 12.24 -22.41
C ASP A 302 17.78 13.58 -21.92
N LYS A 303 17.03 14.69 -22.03
CA LYS A 303 17.47 15.96 -21.44
C LYS A 303 17.06 16.01 -19.97
N ALA A 304 17.70 15.19 -19.16
CA ALA A 304 17.74 15.40 -17.72
C ALA A 304 18.16 16.85 -17.48
N ALA A 305 17.28 17.63 -16.85
CA ALA A 305 17.66 18.93 -16.30
C ALA A 305 18.89 18.68 -15.42
N LYS A 306 19.98 19.41 -15.68
CA LYS A 306 21.11 19.46 -14.77
C LYS A 306 20.57 19.82 -13.38
N HIS A 307 20.83 18.95 -12.41
CA HIS A 307 20.73 19.25 -10.99
C HIS A 307 21.49 20.54 -10.64
#